data_AF-A0A8S4QZF1-F1
#
_entry.id   AF-A0A8S4QZF1-F1
#
_cell.length_a   1.000
_cell.length_b   1.000
_cell.length_c   1.000
_cell.angle_alpha   90.00
_cell.angle_beta   90.00
_cell.angle_gamma   90.00
#
_symmetry.space_group_name_H-M   'P 1'
#
loop_
_entity.id
_entity.type
_entity.pdbx_description
1 polymer ?
#
loop_
_entity_poly.entity_id
_entity_poly.type
_entity_poly.pdbx_seq_one_letter_code
_entity_poly.pdbx_strand_id
1 'polypeptide(L)'
;MRKFCDASTARRELLHTIKIRKVAYLGHVLRHERYDLLQLIMMGKVAGRRGVGRRKKSWLRNIREWTGIASAAELFRLAKDTQEFTKLTANLR
;
A
#
# COMPACT_ATOMS: atom_id res chain seq x y z
N MET A 1 20.30 -30.89 18.65
CA MET A 1 20.43 -30.21 17.35
C MET A 1 19.58 -28.94 17.38
N ARG A 2 20.17 -27.76 17.64
CA ARG A 2 19.43 -26.49 17.68
C ARG A 2 19.24 -26.01 16.24
N LYS A 3 17.99 -25.96 15.75
CA LYS A 3 17.67 -25.34 14.46
C LYS A 3 17.97 -23.84 14.58
N PHE A 4 19.08 -23.41 14.02
CA PHE A 4 19.30 -22.00 13.73
C PHE A 4 18.28 -21.60 12.67
N CYS A 5 17.20 -20.94 13.09
CA CYS A 5 16.32 -20.26 12.16
C CYS A 5 17.12 -19.14 11.50
N ASP A 6 17.27 -19.21 10.19
CA ASP A 6 18.01 -18.22 9.41
C ASP A 6 17.24 -16.89 9.46
N ALA A 7 17.77 -15.92 10.21
CA ALA A 7 17.13 -14.62 10.43
C ALA A 7 16.85 -13.85 9.13
N SER A 8 17.55 -14.20 8.04
CA SER A 8 17.32 -13.65 6.70
C SER A 8 15.97 -14.09 6.10
N THR A 9 15.53 -15.31 6.37
CA THR A 9 14.27 -15.87 5.86
C THR A 9 13.08 -15.28 6.61
N ALA A 10 13.16 -15.23 7.95
CA ALA A 10 12.13 -14.61 8.78
C ALA A 10 11.90 -13.12 8.41
N ARG A 11 12.97 -12.39 8.08
CA ARG A 11 12.87 -10.99 7.63
C ARG A 11 12.15 -10.85 6.28
N ARG A 12 12.38 -11.78 5.35
CA ARG A 12 11.72 -11.79 4.03
C ARG A 12 10.22 -12.08 4.16
N GLU A 13 9.85 -13.08 4.95
CA GLU A 13 8.46 -13.44 5.23
C GLU A 13 7.69 -12.30 5.92
N LEU A 14 8.34 -11.64 6.88
CA LEU A 14 7.77 -10.47 7.54
C LEU A 14 7.55 -9.32 6.55
N LEU A 15 8.54 -9.02 5.69
CA LEU A 15 8.42 -7.98 4.68
C LEU A 15 7.29 -8.29 3.69
N HIS A 16 7.21 -9.54 3.23
CA HIS A 16 6.14 -10.00 2.35
C HIS A 16 4.75 -9.81 3.00
N THR A 17 4.60 -10.21 4.26
CA THR A 17 3.37 -9.99 5.04
C THR A 17 3.02 -8.50 5.17
N ILE A 18 4.02 -7.65 5.42
CA ILE A 18 3.84 -6.20 5.50
C ILE A 18 3.36 -5.63 4.17
N LYS A 19 3.95 -6.07 3.04
CA LYS A 19 3.55 -5.63 1.69
C LYS A 19 2.09 -5.98 1.43
N ILE A 20 1.71 -7.25 1.61
CA ILE A 20 0.35 -7.74 1.41
C ILE A 20 -0.65 -6.93 2.24
N ARG A 21 -0.43 -6.81 3.56
CA ARG A 21 -1.38 -6.10 4.45
C ARG A 21 -1.53 -4.63 4.08
N LYS A 22 -0.43 -3.96 3.74
CA LYS A 22 -0.45 -2.54 3.34
C LYS A 22 -1.18 -2.33 2.02
N VAL A 23 -0.93 -3.18 1.03
CA VAL A 23 -1.61 -3.08 -0.27
C VAL A 23 -3.09 -3.40 -0.10
N ALA A 24 -3.44 -4.52 0.53
CA ALA A 24 -4.84 -4.90 0.79
C ALA A 24 -5.63 -3.81 1.53
N TYR A 25 -5.03 -3.17 2.54
CA TYR A 25 -5.68 -2.10 3.30
C TYR A 25 -5.99 -0.86 2.44
N LEU A 26 -5.18 -0.56 1.42
CA LEU A 26 -5.51 0.52 0.49
C LEU A 26 -6.82 0.25 -0.24
N GLY A 27 -7.00 -0.98 -0.76
CA GLY A 27 -8.25 -1.38 -1.38
C GLY A 27 -9.42 -1.31 -0.42
N HIS A 28 -9.23 -1.75 0.82
CA HIS A 28 -10.25 -1.64 1.87
C HIS A 28 -10.67 -0.19 2.12
N VAL A 29 -9.72 0.74 2.25
CA VAL A 29 -10.00 2.17 2.48
C VAL A 29 -10.73 2.80 1.28
N LEU A 30 -10.34 2.48 0.05
CA LEU A 30 -10.93 3.11 -1.15
C LEU A 30 -12.31 2.58 -1.53
N ARG A 31 -12.72 1.42 -1.00
CA ARG A 31 -14.01 0.79 -1.29
C ARG A 31 -15.10 1.05 -0.25
N HIS A 32 -14.75 1.53 0.95
CA HIS A 32 -15.71 1.77 2.02
C HIS A 32 -15.84 3.26 2.35
N GLU A 33 -17.08 3.75 2.36
CA GLU A 33 -17.46 5.15 2.63
C GLU A 33 -17.09 5.62 4.04
N ARG A 34 -17.01 4.69 5.01
CA ARG A 34 -16.56 5.00 6.38
C ARG A 34 -15.16 5.65 6.46
N TYR A 35 -14.38 5.62 5.37
CA TYR A 35 -13.04 6.21 5.28
C TYR A 35 -12.97 7.45 4.37
N ASP A 36 -14.08 8.10 4.05
CA ASP A 36 -14.14 9.25 3.14
C ASP A 36 -13.10 10.33 3.44
N LEU A 37 -12.92 10.69 4.71
CA LEU A 37 -11.88 11.66 5.11
C LEU A 37 -10.47 11.20 4.71
N LEU A 38 -10.13 9.92 4.92
CA LEU A 38 -8.85 9.37 4.50
C LEU A 38 -8.72 9.40 2.97
N GLN A 39 -9.79 9.08 2.24
CA GLN A 39 -9.81 9.13 0.79
C GLN A 39 -9.54 10.55 0.28
N LEU A 40 -10.20 11.56 0.86
CA LEU A 40 -9.99 12.98 0.52
C LEU A 40 -8.54 13.43 0.79
N ILE A 41 -7.98 13.04 1.93
CA ILE A 41 -6.58 13.33 2.28
C ILE A 41 -5.63 12.68 1.27
N MET A 42 -5.83 11.40 0.94
CA MET A 42 -4.97 10.68 0.00
C MET A 42 -5.05 11.23 -1.43
N MET A 43 -6.23 11.71 -1.84
CA MET A 43 -6.44 12.35 -3.14
C MET A 43 -5.98 13.80 -3.18
N GLY A 44 -5.54 14.37 -2.05
CA GLY A 44 -5.12 15.76 -1.97
C GLY A 44 -6.26 16.77 -2.10
N LYS A 45 -7.50 16.37 -1.79
CA LYS A 45 -8.71 17.20 -1.88
C LYS A 45 -8.98 18.06 -0.63
N VAL A 46 -8.04 18.11 0.31
CA VAL A 46 -8.17 18.90 1.53
C VAL A 46 -7.68 20.33 1.26
N ALA A 47 -8.46 21.32 1.70
CA ALA A 47 -8.09 22.72 1.58
C ALA A 47 -6.84 23.05 2.40
N GLY A 48 -5.95 23.87 1.82
CA GLY A 48 -4.67 24.25 2.43
C GLY A 48 -3.50 23.39 1.98
N ARG A 49 -2.35 24.02 1.77
CA ARG A 49 -1.12 23.35 1.32
C ARG A 49 -0.14 23.25 2.49
N ARG A 50 0.11 22.03 2.99
CA ARG A 50 1.27 21.80 3.86
C ARG A 50 2.54 21.78 3.00
N GLY A 51 3.56 22.53 3.41
CA GLY A 51 4.89 22.40 2.83
C GLY A 51 5.38 20.95 2.94
N VAL A 52 5.97 20.41 1.87
CA VAL A 52 6.32 18.98 1.78
C VAL A 52 7.36 18.57 2.84
N GLY A 53 8.17 19.51 3.32
CA GLY A 53 9.29 19.22 4.22
C GLY A 53 10.26 18.20 3.61
N ARG A 54 11.03 17.50 4.46
CA ARG A 54 11.90 16.40 4.01
C ARG A 54 11.06 15.22 3.53
N ARG A 55 11.18 14.87 2.24
CA ARG A 55 10.44 13.76 1.62
C ARG A 55 10.81 12.42 2.25
N LYS A 56 10.00 11.95 3.21
CA LYS A 56 10.02 10.56 3.68
C LYS A 56 9.29 9.66 2.67
N LYS A 57 9.60 8.37 2.69
CA LYS A 57 8.91 7.37 1.86
C LYS A 57 7.49 7.17 2.38
N SER A 58 6.51 7.75 1.67
CA SER A 58 5.10 7.68 2.08
C SER A 58 4.51 6.28 1.85
N TRP A 59 3.41 5.98 2.51
CA TRP A 59 2.68 4.72 2.34
C TRP A 59 2.26 4.49 0.89
N LEU A 60 1.64 5.49 0.24
CA LEU A 60 1.28 5.43 -1.18
C LEU A 60 2.49 5.27 -2.11
N ARG A 61 3.64 5.88 -1.76
CA ARG A 61 4.87 5.69 -2.53
C ARG A 61 5.38 4.24 -2.42
N ASN A 62 5.37 3.65 -1.22
CA ASN A 62 5.75 2.24 -1.05
C ASN A 62 4.87 1.31 -1.89
N ILE A 63 3.54 1.50 -1.85
CA ILE A 63 2.62 0.65 -2.60
C ILE A 63 2.87 0.75 -4.10
N ARG A 64 3.04 1.97 -4.64
CA ARG A 64 3.37 2.17 -6.06
C ARG A 64 4.68 1.49 -6.45
N GLU A 65 5.72 1.61 -5.64
CA GLU A 65 7.00 0.95 -5.91
C GLU A 65 6.92 -0.59 -5.82
N TRP A 66 6.10 -1.14 -4.91
CA TRP A 66 5.93 -2.59 -4.79
C TRP A 66 5.04 -3.20 -5.87
N THR A 67 4.07 -2.43 -6.38
CA THR A 67 3.11 -2.88 -7.41
C THR A 67 3.58 -2.56 -8.83
N GLY A 68 4.61 -1.72 -8.99
CA GLY A 68 5.06 -1.22 -10.29
C GLY A 68 4.15 -0.15 -10.91
N ILE A 69 3.09 0.28 -10.21
CA ILE A 69 2.12 1.26 -10.71
C ILE A 69 2.64 2.68 -10.52
N ALA A 70 2.94 3.38 -11.60
CA ALA A 70 3.58 4.70 -11.55
C ALA A 70 2.66 5.79 -10.98
N SER A 71 1.36 5.71 -11.31
CA SER A 71 0.37 6.74 -11.00
C SER A 71 -0.49 6.41 -9.79
N ALA A 72 -0.69 7.37 -8.88
CA ALA A 72 -1.63 7.19 -7.77
C ALA A 72 -3.09 7.06 -8.28
N ALA A 73 -3.46 7.77 -9.35
CA ALA A 73 -4.80 7.69 -9.93
C ALA A 73 -5.07 6.31 -10.55
N GLU A 74 -4.07 5.73 -11.23
CA GLU A 74 -4.16 4.37 -11.76
C GLU A 74 -4.31 3.34 -10.64
N LEU A 75 -3.48 3.46 -9.61
CA LEU A 75 -3.56 2.61 -8.41
C LEU A 75 -4.94 2.71 -7.76
N PHE A 76 -5.53 3.90 -7.67
CA PHE A 76 -6.85 4.10 -7.09
C PHE A 76 -7.96 3.48 -7.93
N ARG A 77 -7.89 3.56 -9.26
CA ARG A 77 -8.86 2.89 -10.15
C ARG A 77 -8.80 1.38 -9.99
N LEU A 78 -7.60 0.81 -10.03
CA LEU A 78 -7.39 -0.63 -9.86
C LEU A 78 -7.87 -1.10 -8.49
N ALA A 79 -7.60 -0.33 -7.44
CA ALA A 79 -8.00 -0.67 -6.08
C ALA A 79 -9.51 -0.66 -5.83
N LYS A 80 -10.33 -0.08 -6.72
CA LYS A 80 -11.78 -0.18 -6.62
C LYS A 80 -12.30 -1.55 -7.08
N ASP A 81 -11.58 -2.22 -7.97
CA ASP A 81 -11.90 -3.60 -8.37
C ASP A 81 -11.34 -4.60 -7.36
N THR A 82 -12.21 -5.30 -6.64
CA THR A 82 -11.80 -6.27 -5.62
C THR A 82 -11.03 -7.46 -6.22
N GLN A 83 -11.44 -7.97 -7.37
CA GLN A 83 -10.83 -9.15 -7.95
C GLN A 83 -9.42 -8.83 -8.47
N GLU A 84 -9.30 -7.79 -9.30
CA GLU A 84 -8.02 -7.37 -9.85
C GLU A 84 -7.04 -6.95 -8.76
N PHE A 85 -7.51 -6.24 -7.74
CA PHE A 85 -6.65 -5.81 -6.65
C PHE A 85 -6.21 -6.96 -5.74
N THR A 86 -7.03 -8.00 -5.58
CA THR A 86 -6.65 -9.22 -4.87
C THR A 86 -5.58 -9.99 -5.65
N LYS A 87 -5.73 -10.13 -6.97
CA LYS A 87 -4.70 -10.73 -7.85
C LYS A 87 -3.38 -9.98 -7.75
N LEU A 88 -3.41 -8.65 -7.81
CA LEU A 88 -2.23 -7.80 -7.64
C LEU A 88 -1.53 -8.07 -6.29
N THR A 89 -2.31 -8.14 -5.21
CA THR A 89 -1.78 -8.34 -3.86
C THR A 89 -1.14 -9.72 -3.70
N ALA A 90 -1.73 -10.76 -4.30
CA ALA A 90 -1.20 -12.12 -4.25
C ALA A 90 0.14 -12.28 -5.01
N ASN A 91 0.38 -11.44 -6.03
CA ASN A 91 1.59 -11.48 -6.86
C ASN A 91 2.75 -10.64 -6.31
N LEU A 92 2.63 -10.06 -5.11
CA LEU A 92 3.71 -9.28 -4.50
C LEU A 92 4.84 -10.21 -4.05
N ARG A 93 6.07 -9.96 -4.54
CA ARG A 93 7.30 -10.64 -4.07
C ARG A 93 7.94 -9.93 -2.88
#